data_AF-A0A535JIX9-F1
#
_entry.id   AF-A0A535JIX9-F1
#
_cell.length_a   1.000
_cell.length_b   1.000
_cell.length_c   1.000
_cell.angle_alpha   90.00
_cell.angle_beta   90.00
_cell.angle_gamma   90.00
#
_symmetry.space_group_name_H-M   'P 1'
#
loop_
_entity.id
_entity.type
_entity.pdbx_description
1 polymer ?
#
loop_
_entity_poly.entity_id
_entity_poly.type
_entity_poly.pdbx_seq_one_letter_code
_entity_poly.pdbx_strand_id
1 'polypeptide(L)' 'MNAGEHSDEGNRVLIHDFRNLLAVIVNYCELIAEETDDPDAVRTDLHEIRVAAERAIALTEKLRRPGAGAPGSEPPASTP' A
#
# COMPACT_ATOMS: atom_id res chain seq x y z
N MET A 1 -19.38 -15.53 13.35
CA MET A 1 -18.22 -14.90 12.68
C MET A 1 -18.27 -13.43 13.01
N ASN A 2 -17.23 -12.90 13.65
CA ASN A 2 -17.26 -11.61 14.35
C ASN A 2 -16.60 -10.52 13.49
N ALA A 3 -17.14 -9.30 13.49
CA ALA A 3 -16.70 -8.21 12.60
C ALA A 3 -15.22 -7.80 12.79
N GLY A 4 -14.59 -8.15 13.92
CA GLY A 4 -13.18 -7.90 14.20
C GLY A 4 -12.20 -8.77 13.41
N GLU A 5 -12.52 -10.04 13.12
CA GLU A 5 -11.60 -10.96 12.41
C GLU A 5 -11.38 -10.56 10.93
N HIS A 6 -12.40 -9.95 10.31
CA HIS A 6 -12.34 -9.48 8.92
C HIS A 6 -11.41 -8.27 8.75
N SER A 7 -11.28 -7.42 9.76
CA SER A 7 -10.41 -6.23 9.70
C SER A 7 -8.93 -6.60 9.85
N ASP A 8 -8.62 -7.60 10.67
CA ASP A 8 -7.24 -8.07 10.85
C ASP A 8 -6.73 -8.84 9.63
N GLU A 9 -7.59 -9.62 8.96
CA GLU A 9 -7.26 -10.26 7.69
C GLU A 9 -7.03 -9.23 6.58
N GLY A 10 -7.89 -8.21 6.49
CA GLY A 10 -7.70 -7.10 5.55
C GLY A 10 -6.37 -6.38 5.75
N ASN A 11 -5.98 -6.13 7.00
CA ASN A 11 -4.69 -5.50 7.30
C ASN A 11 -3.50 -6.41 6.95
N ARG A 12 -3.58 -7.72 7.21
CA ARG A 12 -2.54 -8.69 6.81
C ARG A 12 -2.34 -8.73 5.30
N VAL A 13 -3.43 -8.77 4.53
CA VAL A 13 -3.40 -8.76 3.06
C VAL A 13 -2.77 -7.46 2.54
N LEU A 14 -3.13 -6.29 3.10
CA LEU A 14 -2.55 -5.01 2.69
C LEU A 14 -1.03 -4.95 2.95
N ILE A 15 -0.59 -5.41 4.12
CA ILE A 15 0.83 -5.48 4.46
C ILE A 15 1.57 -6.45 3.54
N HIS A 16 0.96 -7.60 3.21
CA HIS A 16 1.52 -8.57 2.29
C HIS A 16 1.71 -7.95 0.88
N ASP A 17 0.67 -7.31 0.35
CA ASP A 17 0.72 -6.70 -0.99
C ASP A 17 1.76 -5.58 -1.07
N PHE A 18 1.88 -4.78 -0.01
CA PHE A 18 2.92 -3.77 0.10
C PHE A 18 4.32 -4.37 0.11
N ARG A 19 4.56 -5.42 0.90
CA ARG A 19 5.84 -6.14 0.93
C ARG A 19 6.18 -6.77 -0.42
N ASN A 20 5.19 -7.30 -1.12
CA ASN A 20 5.37 -7.87 -2.45
C ASN A 20 5.87 -6.80 -3.46
N LEU A 21 5.29 -5.61 -3.45
CA LEU A 21 5.73 -4.52 -4.33
C LEU A 21 7.15 -4.05 -4.01
N LEU A 22 7.53 -4.02 -2.72
CA LEU A 22 8.90 -3.71 -2.32
C LEU A 22 9.89 -4.76 -2.83
N ALA A 23 9.55 -6.05 -2.75
CA ALA A 23 10.38 -7.12 -3.28
C ALA A 23 10.59 -6.97 -4.80
N VAL A 24 9.54 -6.62 -5.55
CA VAL A 24 9.63 -6.36 -7.00
C VAL A 24 10.58 -5.18 -7.28
N ILE A 25 10.45 -4.07 -6.54
CA ILE A 25 11.33 -2.90 -6.69
C ILE A 25 12.79 -3.29 -6.46
N VAL A 26 13.08 -4.00 -5.36
CA VAL A 26 14.44 -4.42 -5.02
C VAL A 26 15.02 -5.32 -6.10
N ASN A 27 14.24 -6.29 -6.60
CA ASN A 27 14.69 -7.20 -7.65
C ASN A 27 15.09 -6.45 -8.94
N TYR A 28 14.29 -5.48 -9.40
CA TYR A 28 14.68 -4.69 -10.58
C TYR A 28 15.87 -3.77 -10.31
N CYS A 29 16.04 -3.26 -9.09
CA CYS A 29 17.27 -2.55 -8.73
C CYS A 29 18.51 -3.45 -8.78
N GLU A 30 18.39 -4.72 -8.39
CA GLU A 30 19.45 -5.71 -8.50
C GLU A 30 19.76 -6.03 -9.97
N LEU A 31 18.73 -6.25 -10.82
CA LEU A 31 18.91 -6.46 -12.26
C LEU A 31 19.66 -5.31 -12.94
N ILE A 32 19.26 -4.06 -12.67
CA ILE A 32 19.96 -2.87 -13.21
C ILE A 32 21.41 -2.78 -12.71
N ALA A 33 21.68 -3.22 -11.47
CA ALA A 33 23.03 -3.22 -10.92
C ALA A 33 23.92 -4.28 -11.57
N GLU A 34 23.34 -5.38 -12.05
CA GLU A 34 24.03 -6.47 -12.76
C GLU A 34 24.16 -6.19 -14.27
N GLU A 35 23.23 -5.48 -14.88
CA GLU A 35 23.19 -5.15 -16.31
C GLU A 35 23.41 -3.65 -16.59
N THR A 36 24.67 -3.22 -16.69
CA THR A 36 25.02 -1.80 -16.98
C THR A 36 25.20 -1.47 -18.46
N ASP A 37 25.26 -2.47 -19.34
CA ASP A 37 25.72 -2.30 -20.73
C ASP A 37 24.58 -2.25 -21.78
N ASP A 38 23.32 -2.45 -21.35
CA ASP A 38 22.13 -2.32 -22.21
C ASP A 38 21.20 -1.20 -21.69
N PRO A 39 21.27 0.00 -22.29
CA PRO A 39 20.42 1.12 -21.89
C PRO A 39 18.92 0.89 -22.06
N ASP A 40 18.50 0.05 -23.02
CA ASP A 40 17.08 -0.23 -23.26
C ASP A 40 16.53 -1.25 -22.25
N ALA A 41 17.35 -2.22 -21.83
CA ALA A 41 17.04 -3.11 -20.71
C ALA A 41 16.89 -2.30 -19.40
N VAL A 42 17.86 -1.46 -19.07
CA VAL A 42 17.82 -0.59 -17.88
C VAL A 42 16.60 0.31 -17.88
N ARG A 43 16.23 0.91 -19.03
CA ARG A 43 15.01 1.72 -19.14
C ARG A 43 13.74 0.93 -18.89
N THR A 44 13.71 -0.33 -19.30
CA THR A 44 12.58 -1.23 -19.08
C THR A 44 12.46 -1.58 -17.59
N ASP A 45 13.56 -1.93 -16.93
CA ASP A 45 13.55 -2.23 -15.50
C ASP A 45 13.19 -1.01 -14.65
N LEU A 46 13.68 0.17 -15.01
CA LEU A 46 13.29 1.44 -14.37
C LEU A 46 11.79 1.72 -14.50
N HIS A 47 11.18 1.35 -15.63
CA HIS A 47 9.74 1.46 -15.80
C HIS A 47 8.99 0.55 -14.82
N GLU A 48 9.44 -0.70 -14.67
CA GLU A 48 8.80 -1.65 -13.74
C GLU A 48 8.95 -1.22 -12.28
N ILE A 49 10.11 -0.69 -11.89
CA ILE A 49 10.32 -0.06 -10.57
C ILE A 49 9.30 1.05 -10.35
N ARG A 50 9.13 1.95 -11.32
CA ARG A 50 8.19 3.07 -11.21
C ARG A 50 6.75 2.58 -11.05
N VAL A 51 6.31 1.61 -11.85
CA VAL A 51 4.95 1.05 -11.75
C VAL A 51 4.72 0.39 -10.38
N ALA A 52 5.68 -0.37 -9.87
CA ALA A 52 5.58 -0.99 -8.56
C ALA A 52 5.53 0.05 -7.42
N ALA A 53 6.33 1.10 -7.52
CA ALA A 53 6.35 2.20 -6.55
C ALA A 53 5.02 2.99 -6.53
N GLU A 54 4.46 3.29 -7.70
CA GLU A 54 3.15 3.96 -7.81
C GLU A 54 2.04 3.14 -7.16
N ARG A 55 2.05 1.81 -7.36
CA ARG A 55 1.11 0.90 -6.68
C ARG A 55 1.33 0.89 -5.17
N ALA A 56 2.57 0.92 -4.70
CA ALA A 56 2.89 0.93 -3.27
C ALA A 56 2.37 2.20 -2.61
N ILE A 57 2.53 3.36 -3.25
CA ILE A 57 1.97 4.65 -2.81
C ILE A 57 0.43 4.58 -2.77
N ALA A 58 -0.21 3.99 -3.78
CA ALA A 58 -1.66 3.83 -3.77
C ALA A 58 -2.16 2.93 -2.62
N LEU A 59 -1.35 1.95 -2.18
CA LEU A 59 -1.67 1.11 -1.03
C LEU A 59 -1.52 1.86 0.31
N THR A 60 -0.51 2.72 0.46
CA THR A 60 -0.32 3.50 1.70
C THR A 60 -1.47 4.48 1.95
N GLU A 61 -2.08 5.01 0.88
CA GLU A 61 -3.27 5.84 0.99
C GLU A 61 -4.51 5.09 1.51
N LYS A 62 -4.62 3.79 1.23
CA LYS A 62 -5.69 2.94 1.76
C LYS A 62 -5.53 2.68 3.26
N LEU A 63 -4.28 2.57 3.73
CA LEU A 63 -3.96 2.39 5.16
C LEU A 63 -4.30 3.63 6.00
N ARG A 64 -4.24 4.84 5.41
CA ARG A 64 -4.50 6.11 6.10
C ARG A 64 -5.98 6.35 6.46
N ARG A 65 -6.91 5.48 6.07
CA ARG A 65 -8.33 5.60 6.43
C ARG A 65 -8.73 4.62 7.55
N PRO A 66 -8.35 4.86 8.82
CA PRO A 66 -9.00 4.22 9.94
C PRO A 66 -10.32 4.94 10.24
N GLY A 67 -11.45 4.24 10.12
CA GLY A 67 -12.68 4.55 10.87
C GLY A 67 -13.25 5.98 10.77
N ALA A 68 -13.45 6.54 9.58
CA ALA A 68 -14.37 7.68 9.42
C ALA A 68 -15.83 7.19 9.59
N GLY A 69 -16.24 6.94 10.84
CA GLY A 69 -17.54 6.36 11.15
C GLY A 69 -17.89 6.38 12.63
N ALA A 70 -17.97 7.57 13.23
CA ALA A 70 -18.90 7.85 14.33
C ALA A 70 -19.16 9.36 14.53
N PRO A 71 -20.04 10.00 13.72
CA PRO A 71 -20.73 11.21 14.14
C PRO A 71 -22.03 10.79 14.83
N GLY A 72 -22.04 10.71 16.16
CA GLY A 72 -23.22 10.26 16.90
C GLY A 72 -23.10 10.32 18.42
N SER A 73 -22.55 11.40 18.96
CA SER A 73 -22.76 11.75 20.37
C SER A 73 -23.59 13.03 20.40
N GLU A 74 -24.89 12.81 20.45
CA GLU A 74 -25.99 13.76 20.65
C GLU A 74 -25.67 14.74 21.80
N PRO A 75 -25.87 16.06 21.64
CA PRO A 75 -25.69 16.99 22.75
C PRO A 75 -26.81 16.77 23.78
N PRO A 76 -26.51 16.74 25.10
CA PRO A 76 -27.54 16.56 26.11
C PRO A 76 -28.52 17.74 26.05
N ALA A 77 -29.80 17.39 25.94
CA ALA A 77 -30.93 18.29 25.88
C ALA A 77 -30.85 19.39 26.94
N SER A 78 -30.79 20.65 26.49
CA SER A 78 -31.24 21.77 27.31
C SER A 78 -32.72 21.57 27.61
N THR A 79 -33.05 21.45 28.89
CA THR A 79 -34.43 21.49 29.37
C THR A 79 -34.52 22.50 30.51
N PRO A 80 -35.70 23.10 30.72
CA PRO A 80 -36.02 24.49 30.39
C PRO A 80 -35.82 25.47 31.57
#